data_AF-A0A370L289-F1
#
_entry.id   AF-A0A370L289-F1
#
_cell.length_a   1.000
_cell.length_b   1.000
_cell.length_c   1.000
_cell.angle_alpha   90.00
_cell.angle_beta   90.00
_cell.angle_gamma   90.00
#
_symmetry.space_group_name_H-M   'P 1'
#
loop_
_entity.id
_entity.type
_entity.pdbx_description
1 polymer ?
#
loop_
_entity_poly.entity_id
_entity_poly.type
_entity_poly.pdbx_seq_one_letter_code
_entity_poly.pdbx_strand_id
1 'polypeptide(L)' 'MIMHHERLKQFRCQSVEKARAVGIPAYFLDEFDGVLRVLPDGRKERIVVTEGRPVILPLGTIPPWPMTLR' A
#
# COMPACT_ATOMS: atom_id res chain seq x y z
N MET A 1 -7.66 -18.96 14.28
CA MET A 1 -7.35 -17.54 14.54
C MET A 1 -6.79 -16.85 13.27
N ILE A 2 -7.46 -17.02 12.11
CA ILE A 2 -6.99 -16.61 10.76
C ILE A 2 -7.73 -15.37 10.23
N MET A 3 -8.89 -15.03 10.81
CA MET A 3 -9.79 -13.98 10.31
C MET A 3 -9.23 -12.56 10.35
N HIS A 4 -8.37 -12.21 11.30
CA HIS A 4 -7.91 -10.82 11.45
C HIS A 4 -6.95 -10.42 10.32
N HIS A 5 -6.10 -11.34 9.86
CA HIS A 5 -5.15 -11.07 8.79
C HIS A 5 -5.85 -10.88 7.44
N GLU A 6 -6.83 -11.72 7.12
CA GLU A 6 -7.61 -11.61 5.88
C GLU A 6 -8.47 -10.34 5.85
N ARG A 7 -9.11 -9.99 6.97
CA ARG A 7 -9.86 -8.73 7.08
C ARG A 7 -8.95 -7.51 6.94
N LEU A 8 -7.75 -7.55 7.52
CA LEU A 8 -6.77 -6.48 7.37
C LEU A 8 -6.31 -6.34 5.91
N LYS A 9 -6.09 -7.45 5.21
CA LYS A 9 -5.77 -7.47 3.78
C LYS A 9 -6.89 -6.84 2.96
N GLN A 10 -8.14 -7.24 3.19
CA GLN A 10 -9.32 -6.67 2.52
C GLN A 10 -9.45 -5.16 2.77
N PHE A 11 -9.28 -4.73 4.01
CA PHE A 11 -9.29 -3.31 4.37
C PHE A 11 -8.22 -2.50 3.62
N ARG A 12 -6.98 -3.03 3.55
CA ARG A 12 -5.88 -2.41 2.80
C ARG A 12 -6.20 -2.31 1.32
N CYS A 13 -6.70 -3.39 0.69
CA CYS A 13 -7.11 -3.37 -0.72
C CYS A 13 -8.19 -2.32 -0.99
N GLN A 14 -9.26 -2.29 -0.19
CA GLN A 14 -10.34 -1.31 -0.37
C GLN A 14 -9.86 0.14 -0.16
N SER A 15 -8.94 0.36 0.78
CA SER A 15 -8.36 1.68 1.02
C SER A 15 -7.52 2.16 -0.17
N VAL A 16 -6.74 1.27 -0.79
CA VAL A 16 -5.98 1.56 -2.02
C VAL A 16 -6.93 1.93 -3.16
N GLU A 17 -8.00 1.16 -3.39
CA GLU A 17 -8.94 1.48 -4.48
C GLU A 17 -9.68 2.80 -4.26
N LYS A 18 -10.08 3.11 -3.03
CA LYS A 18 -10.69 4.40 -2.69
C LYS A 18 -9.74 5.57 -2.95
N ALA A 19 -8.47 5.44 -2.56
CA ALA A 19 -7.46 6.46 -2.79
C ALA A 19 -7.17 6.64 -4.29
N ARG A 20 -7.03 5.53 -5.03
CA ARG A 20 -6.86 5.53 -6.48
C ARG A 20 -8.03 6.23 -7.19
N ALA A 21 -9.27 5.96 -6.78
CA ALA A 21 -10.47 6.55 -7.40
C ALA A 21 -10.50 8.08 -7.33
N VAL A 22 -9.80 8.69 -6.36
CA VAL A 22 -9.69 10.16 -6.20
C VAL A 22 -8.28 10.68 -6.55
N GLY A 23 -7.41 9.84 -7.12
CA GLY A 23 -6.08 10.23 -7.59
C GLY A 23 -5.06 10.52 -6.49
N ILE A 24 -5.24 10.01 -5.26
CA ILE A 24 -4.30 10.23 -4.15
C ILE A 24 -3.57 8.93 -3.74
N PRO A 25 -2.36 9.02 -3.15
CA PRO A 25 -1.69 7.84 -2.62
C PRO A 25 -2.35 7.31 -1.33
N ALA A 26 -2.33 5.99 -1.16
CA ALA A 26 -2.66 5.35 0.10
C ALA A 26 -1.41 5.12 0.95
N TYR A 27 -1.52 5.31 2.27
CA TYR A 27 -0.42 5.16 3.23
C TYR A 27 -0.80 4.16 4.32
N PHE A 28 0.13 3.26 4.66
CA PHE A 28 -0.03 2.30 5.75
C PHE A 28 1.24 2.25 6.58
N LEU A 29 1.10 2.12 7.90
CA LEU A 29 2.25 1.82 8.76
C LEU A 29 2.79 0.44 8.40
N ASP A 30 4.11 0.38 8.24
CA ASP A 30 4.87 -0.84 8.09
C ASP A 30 5.21 -1.42 9.47
N GLU A 31 5.48 -2.72 9.54
CA GLU A 31 5.79 -3.42 10.80
C GLU A 31 7.21 -3.09 11.32
N PHE A 32 8.04 -2.45 10.50
CA PHE A 32 9.46 -2.17 10.76
C PHE A 32 9.79 -0.67 10.61
N ASP A 33 9.09 0.19 11.37
CA ASP A 33 9.32 1.65 11.46
C ASP A 33 9.38 2.38 10.09
N GLY A 34 8.53 1.95 9.16
CA GLY A 34 8.39 2.56 7.84
C GLY A 34 6.94 2.89 7.50
N VAL A 35 6.75 3.52 6.34
CA VAL A 35 5.44 3.77 5.76
C VAL A 35 5.38 3.12 4.38
N LEU A 36 4.41 2.24 4.18
CA LEU A 36 4.07 1.74 2.86
C LEU A 36 3.21 2.79 2.15
N ARG A 37 3.66 3.21 0.97
CA ARG A 37 2.91 4.08 0.07
C ARG A 37 2.49 3.29 -1.17
N VAL A 38 1.22 3.41 -1.57
CA VAL A 38 0.73 2.93 -2.86
C VAL A 38 0.25 4.13 -3.65
N LEU A 39 0.89 4.40 -4.78
CA LEU A 39 0.53 5.50 -5.67
C LEU A 39 -0.73 5.15 -6.49
N PRO A 40 -1.45 6.15 -7.05
CA PRO A 40 -2.64 5.90 -7.85
C PRO A 40 -2.41 4.97 -9.06
N ASP A 41 -1.22 5.02 -9.65
CA ASP A 41 -0.80 4.14 -10.75
C ASP A 41 -0.51 2.69 -10.31
N GLY A 42 -0.62 2.38 -9.00
CA GLY A 42 -0.38 1.06 -8.44
C GLY A 42 1.07 0.81 -8.03
N ARG A 43 2.01 1.73 -8.25
CA ARG A 43 3.38 1.58 -7.72
C ARG A 43 3.36 1.53 -6.19
N LYS A 44 4.07 0.56 -5.63
CA LYS A 44 4.24 0.35 -4.20
C LYS A 44 5.65 0.74 -3.81
N GLU A 45 5.74 1.56 -2.78
CA GLU A 45 6.99 2.07 -2.23
C GLU A 45 6.98 1.94 -0.71
N ARG A 46 8.17 1.83 -0.11
CA ARG A 46 8.38 1.92 1.32
C ARG A 46 9.21 3.15 1.62
N ILE A 47 8.72 3.99 2.50
CA ILE A 47 9.40 5.18 2.99
C ILE A 47 9.96 4.84 4.36
N VAL A 48 11.28 4.97 4.52
CA VAL A 48 11.96 4.82 5.82
C VAL A 48 12.77 6.09 6.09
N VAL A 49 13.02 6.40 7.36
CA VAL A 49 13.92 7.50 7.73
C VAL A 49 15.29 6.90 8.08
N THR A 50 16.32 7.33 7.35
CA THR A 50 17.70 6.92 7.57
C THR A 50 18.54 8.17 7.68
N GLU A 51 19.32 8.30 8.77
CA GLU A 51 20.18 9.48 9.01
C GLU A 51 19.41 10.82 8.94
N GLY A 52 18.17 10.84 9.44
CA GLY A 52 17.30 12.02 9.43
C GLY A 52 16.72 12.38 8.05
N ARG A 53 16.89 11.52 7.04
CA ARG A 53 16.38 11.74 5.68
C ARG A 53 15.40 10.65 5.26
N PRO A 54 14.32 10.99 4.53
CA PRO A 54 13.45 9.98 3.96
C PRO A 54 14.15 9.27 2.78
N VAL A 55 14.16 7.95 2.82
CA VAL A 55 14.61 7.07 1.74
C VAL A 55 13.40 6.33 1.19
N ILE A 56 13.21 6.39 -0.13
CA ILE A 56 12.10 5.74 -0.83
C ILE A 56 12.63 4.47 -1.48
N LEU A 57 12.10 3.32 -1.07
CA LEU A 57 12.45 2.00 -1.58
C LEU A 57 11.30 1.46 -2.44
N PRO A 58 11.52 1.18 -3.74
CA PRO A 58 10.49 0.58 -4.57
C PRO A 58 10.23 -0.88 -4.13
N LEU A 59 8.97 -1.27 -4.03
CA LEU A 59 8.55 -2.63 -3.64
C LEU A 59 7.80 -3.39 -4.74
N GLY A 60 7.57 -2.76 -5.90
CA GLY A 60 6.86 -3.35 -7.04
C GLY A 60 5.55 -2.63 -7.36
N THR A 61 4.62 -3.34 -8.00
CA THR A 61 3.31 -2.80 -8.41
C THR A 61 2.18 -3.68 -7.88
N ILE A 62 1.03 -3.07 -7.57
CA ILE A 62 -0.19 -3.75 -7.19
C ILE A 62 -1.24 -3.48 -8.29
N PRO A 63 -1.80 -4.54 -8.92
CA PRO A 63 -2.85 -4.37 -9.92
C PRO A 63 -4.16 -3.87 -9.27
N PRO A 64 -5.08 -3.31 -10.05
CA PRO A 64 -6.41 -2.95 -9.56
C PRO A 64 -7.18 -4.15 -9.01
N TRP A 65 -7.90 -3.91 -7.93
CA TRP A 65 -8.85 -4.85 -7.33
C TRP A 65 -10.30 -4.48 -7.68
N PRO A 66 -11.19 -5.43 -7.99
CA PRO A 66 -10.93 -6.86 -8.10
C PRO A 66 -10.10 -7.19 -9.34
N MET A 67 -9.18 -8.16 -9.23
CA MET A 67 -8.53 -8.74 -10.39
C MET A 67 -9.63 -9.36 -11.27
N THR A 68 -9.99 -8.69 -12.36
CA THR A 68 -10.79 -9.32 -13.40
C THR A 68 -9.93 -10.42 -14.01
N LEU A 69 -10.09 -11.64 -13.52
CA LEU A 69 -9.71 -12.84 -14.25
C LEU A 69 -10.59 -12.85 -15.52
N ARG A 70 -10.02 -12.44 -16.64
CA ARG A 70 -10.56 -12.74 -17.97
C ARG A 70 -9.84 -13.95 -18.52
#